data_AF-A0A0S8A5Q6-F1
#
_entry.id   AF-A0A0S8A5Q6-F1
#
_cell.length_a   1.000
_cell.length_b   1.000
_cell.length_c   1.000
_cell.angle_alpha   90.00
_cell.angle_beta   90.00
_cell.angle_gamma   90.00
#
_symmetry.space_group_name_H-M   'P 1'
#
loop_
_entity.id
_entity.type
_entity.pdbx_description
1 polymer ?
#
loop_
_entity_poly.entity_id
_entity_poly.type
_entity_poly.pdbx_seq_one_letter_code
_entity_poly.pdbx_strand_id
1 'polypeptide(L)'
;MFVETVIAGILTYILMLSAFYLHRMRAFHVPVMIFIIVFDLFMPVYLYSTRDWKTRLIDHGDIFSFGVWMHFGLLIALFVLYAIQILAGRKLLQGDQSGRGEHKNVAKGILAVRALVIISGALLVQPLQK
;
A
#
# COMPACT_ATOMS: atom_id res chain seq x y z
N MET A 1 -10.72 -14.62 -0.64
CA MET A 1 -9.65 -13.82 0.00
C MET A 1 -9.76 -14.04 1.50
N PHE A 2 -8.66 -14.34 2.19
CA PHE A 2 -8.75 -14.53 3.65
C PHE A 2 -8.88 -13.15 4.28
N VAL A 3 -9.83 -13.02 5.20
CA VAL A 3 -10.00 -11.85 6.07
C VAL A 3 -8.64 -11.44 6.67
N GLU A 4 -7.73 -12.39 6.88
CA GLU A 4 -6.33 -12.21 7.28
C GLU A 4 -5.54 -11.19 6.45
N THR A 5 -5.64 -11.21 5.10
CA THR A 5 -4.84 -10.29 4.27
C THR A 5 -5.38 -8.86 4.37
N VAL A 6 -6.70 -8.71 4.54
CA VAL A 6 -7.34 -7.42 4.80
C VAL A 6 -6.97 -6.92 6.19
N ILE A 7 -7.02 -7.80 7.21
CA ILE A 7 -6.58 -7.49 8.57
C ILE A 7 -5.11 -7.05 8.58
N ALA A 8 -4.21 -7.79 7.90
CA ALA A 8 -2.81 -7.42 7.79
C ALA A 8 -2.63 -6.04 7.12
N GLY A 9 -3.40 -5.75 6.07
CA GLY A 9 -3.47 -4.43 5.45
C GLY A 9 -3.90 -3.33 6.44
N ILE A 10 -4.93 -3.57 7.24
CA ILE A 10 -5.41 -2.63 8.26
C ILE A 10 -4.37 -2.43 9.37
N LEU A 11 -3.76 -3.50 9.87
CA LEU A 11 -2.74 -3.42 10.92
C LEU A 11 -1.51 -2.61 10.45
N THR A 12 -1.04 -2.86 9.23
CA THR A 12 0.07 -2.09 8.64
C THR A 12 -0.33 -0.65 8.34
N TYR A 13 -1.60 -0.38 8.03
CA TYR A 13 -2.13 0.98 7.93
C TYR A 13 -2.08 1.74 9.26
N ILE A 14 -2.54 1.13 10.35
CA ILE A 14 -2.49 1.72 11.70
C ILE A 14 -1.04 1.97 12.12
N LEU A 15 -0.14 1.04 11.81
CA LEU A 15 1.29 1.21 12.04
C LEU A 15 1.86 2.40 11.23
N MET A 16 1.46 2.55 9.96
CA MET A 16 1.83 3.71 9.13
C MET A 16 1.34 5.02 9.73
N LEU A 17 0.08 5.04 10.18
CA LEU A 17 -0.54 6.20 10.81
C LEU A 17 0.23 6.62 12.07
N SER A 18 0.64 5.64 12.87
CA SER A 18 1.49 5.84 14.04
C SER A 18 2.84 6.46 13.65
N ALA A 19 3.49 5.94 12.61
CA ALA A 19 4.74 6.51 12.08
C ALA A 19 4.57 7.93 11.51
N PHE A 20 3.41 8.27 10.96
CA PHE A 20 3.09 9.62 10.50
C PHE A 20 3.04 10.63 11.66
N TYR A 21 2.39 10.29 12.76
CA TYR A 21 2.33 11.17 13.94
C TYR A 21 3.65 11.21 14.72
N LEU A 22 4.32 10.06 14.87
CA LEU A 22 5.59 9.92 15.59
C LEU A 22 6.83 10.17 14.71
N HIS A 23 6.68 10.91 13.60
CA HIS A 23 7.74 11.18 12.62
C HIS A 23 9.01 11.83 13.19
N ARG A 24 8.92 12.48 14.37
CA ARG A 24 10.09 13.05 15.06
C ARG A 24 11.07 11.98 15.54
N MET A 25 10.57 10.79 15.88
CA MET A 25 11.38 9.65 16.30
C MET A 25 11.89 8.88 15.08
N ARG A 26 12.98 9.36 14.47
CA ARG A 26 13.55 8.77 13.23
C ARG A 26 13.85 7.27 13.35
N ALA A 27 14.33 6.85 14.52
CA ALA A 27 14.64 5.44 14.83
C ALA A 27 13.40 4.53 14.78
N PHE A 28 12.20 5.09 14.92
CA PHE A 28 10.94 4.37 14.75
C PHE A 28 10.37 4.59 13.34
N HIS A 29 10.29 5.84 12.90
CA HIS A 29 9.65 6.21 11.63
C HIS A 29 10.31 5.53 10.42
N VAL A 30 11.63 5.60 10.30
CA VAL A 30 12.33 5.11 9.09
C VAL A 30 12.21 3.59 8.94
N PRO A 31 12.50 2.75 9.97
CA PRO A 31 12.32 1.31 9.85
C PRO A 31 10.87 0.91 9.56
N VAL A 32 9.89 1.57 10.18
CA VAL A 32 8.47 1.30 9.93
C VAL A 32 8.09 1.60 8.48
N MET A 33 8.52 2.74 7.94
CA MET A 33 8.26 3.07 6.54
C MET A 33 8.90 2.07 5.58
N ILE A 34 10.13 1.63 5.84
CA ILE A 34 10.79 0.59 5.04
C ILE A 34 9.99 -0.72 5.09
N PHE A 35 9.63 -1.18 6.28
CA PHE A 35 8.85 -2.40 6.47
C PHE A 35 7.51 -2.34 5.71
N ILE A 36 6.80 -1.22 5.80
CA ILE A 36 5.50 -1.05 5.15
C ILE A 36 5.62 -1.05 3.62
N ILE A 37 6.62 -0.37 3.07
CA ILE A 37 6.86 -0.34 1.62
C ILE A 37 7.19 -1.74 1.11
N VAL A 38 8.06 -2.46 1.83
CA VAL A 38 8.43 -3.85 1.50
C VAL A 38 7.20 -4.75 1.58
N PHE A 39 6.40 -4.65 2.65
CA PHE A 39 5.16 -5.40 2.79
C PHE A 39 4.23 -5.19 1.60
N ASP A 40 3.98 -3.94 1.22
CA ASP A 40 3.11 -3.63 0.07
C ASP A 40 3.65 -4.13 -1.26
N LEU A 41 4.96 -4.10 -1.45
CA LEU A 41 5.59 -4.58 -2.68
C LEU A 41 5.44 -6.10 -2.82
N PHE A 42 5.56 -6.84 -1.71
CA PHE A 42 5.48 -8.29 -1.71
C PHE A 42 4.04 -8.84 -1.60
N MET A 43 3.08 -8.06 -1.11
CA MET A 43 1.69 -8.50 -1.01
C MET A 43 1.09 -8.94 -2.36
N PRO A 44 1.23 -8.20 -3.47
CA PRO A 44 0.78 -8.65 -4.78
C PRO A 44 1.44 -9.96 -5.22
N VAL A 45 2.75 -10.13 -4.96
CA VAL A 45 3.49 -11.36 -5.30
C VAL A 45 2.98 -12.55 -4.50
N TYR A 46 2.80 -12.36 -3.19
CA TYR A 46 2.23 -13.37 -2.30
C TYR A 46 0.83 -13.77 -2.75
N LEU A 47 -0.03 -12.79 -3.03
CA LEU A 47 -1.38 -13.05 -3.50
C LEU A 47 -1.39 -13.74 -4.86
N TYR A 48 -0.54 -13.32 -5.79
CA TYR A 48 -0.36 -13.95 -7.11
C TYR A 48 0.01 -15.43 -6.99
N SER A 49 0.95 -15.74 -6.09
CA SER A 49 1.50 -17.09 -5.94
C SER A 49 0.60 -18.04 -5.14
N THR A 50 -0.37 -17.52 -4.39
CA THR A 50 -1.22 -18.32 -3.49
C THR A 50 -2.67 -18.43 -3.95
N ARG A 51 -3.04 -17.86 -5.10
CA ARG A 51 -4.43 -17.81 -5.56
C ARG A 51 -4.57 -18.21 -7.02
N ASP A 52 -5.73 -18.76 -7.34
CA ASP A 52 -6.10 -19.10 -8.70
C ASP A 52 -6.59 -17.86 -9.47
N TRP A 53 -5.66 -16.98 -9.80
CA TRP A 53 -5.94 -15.78 -10.59
C TRP A 53 -6.35 -16.10 -12.01
N LYS A 54 -5.92 -17.24 -12.56
CA LYS A 54 -6.30 -17.64 -13.92
C LYS A 54 -7.80 -17.84 -13.98
N THR A 55 -8.36 -18.68 -13.11
CA THR A 55 -9.80 -18.94 -13.13
C THR A 55 -10.60 -17.70 -12.80
N ARG A 56 -10.14 -16.89 -11.85
CA ARG A 56 -10.81 -15.63 -11.52
C ARG A 56 -10.80 -14.61 -12.67
N LEU A 57 -9.62 -14.24 -13.14
CA LEU A 57 -9.47 -13.14 -14.09
C LEU A 57 -9.91 -13.54 -15.49
N ILE A 58 -9.65 -14.79 -15.90
CA ILE A 58 -9.90 -15.27 -17.25
C ILE A 58 -11.24 -15.99 -17.33
N ASP A 59 -11.42 -17.08 -16.56
CA ASP A 59 -12.60 -17.95 -16.72
C ASP A 59 -13.89 -17.25 -16.25
N HIS A 60 -13.82 -16.47 -15.17
CA HIS A 60 -14.94 -15.64 -14.70
C HIS A 60 -14.98 -14.23 -15.31
N GLY A 61 -13.97 -13.85 -16.10
CA GLY A 61 -13.93 -12.56 -16.79
C GLY A 61 -13.75 -11.34 -15.89
N ASP A 62 -13.34 -11.52 -14.62
CA ASP A 62 -13.10 -10.40 -13.66
C ASP A 62 -12.08 -9.39 -14.19
N ILE A 63 -11.21 -9.78 -15.12
CA ILE A 63 -10.23 -8.90 -15.76
C ILE A 63 -10.88 -7.70 -16.47
N PHE A 64 -12.15 -7.80 -16.89
CA PHE A 64 -12.86 -6.69 -17.52
C PHE A 64 -13.63 -5.82 -16.51
N SER A 65 -13.62 -6.18 -15.24
CA SER A 65 -14.35 -5.45 -14.21
C SER A 65 -13.65 -4.13 -13.85
N PHE A 66 -14.46 -3.09 -13.67
CA PHE A 66 -13.97 -1.79 -13.19
C PHE A 66 -13.22 -1.91 -11.86
N GLY A 67 -13.72 -2.73 -10.93
CA GLY A 67 -13.15 -2.89 -9.59
C GLY A 67 -11.70 -3.40 -9.63
N VAL A 68 -11.39 -4.37 -10.49
CA VAL A 68 -10.03 -4.92 -10.65
C VAL A 68 -9.08 -3.84 -11.19
N TRP A 69 -9.45 -3.13 -12.26
CA TRP A 69 -8.60 -2.09 -12.83
C TRP A 69 -8.44 -0.87 -11.92
N MET A 70 -9.49 -0.48 -11.19
CA MET A 70 -9.41 0.58 -10.21
C MET A 70 -8.44 0.21 -9.08
N HIS A 71 -8.55 -1.00 -8.52
CA HIS A 71 -7.61 -1.47 -7.49
C HIS A 71 -6.17 -1.54 -8.01
N PHE A 72 -5.98 -2.06 -9.22
CA PHE A 72 -4.67 -2.12 -9.87
C PHE A 72 -4.07 -0.72 -10.09
N GLY A 73 -4.85 0.24 -10.57
CA GLY A 73 -4.43 1.62 -10.74
C GLY A 73 -4.04 2.28 -9.41
N LEU A 74 -4.76 1.99 -8.32
CA LEU A 74 -4.42 2.47 -6.98
C LEU A 74 -3.08 1.90 -6.49
N LEU A 75 -2.77 0.64 -6.78
CA LEU A 75 -1.46 0.04 -6.45
C LEU A 75 -0.32 0.74 -7.21
N ILE A 76 -0.50 0.99 -8.51
CA ILE A 76 0.48 1.76 -9.31
C ILE A 76 0.68 3.14 -8.70
N ALA A 77 -0.41 3.87 -8.42
CA ALA A 77 -0.33 5.19 -7.82
C ALA A 77 0.40 5.17 -6.47
N LEU A 78 0.12 4.17 -5.63
CA LEU A 78 0.79 3.99 -4.34
C LEU A 78 2.30 3.79 -4.50
N PHE A 79 2.74 2.96 -5.44
CA PHE A 79 4.16 2.72 -5.69
C PHE A 79 4.89 3.95 -6.24
N VAL A 80 4.24 4.72 -7.13
CA VAL A 80 4.78 6.00 -7.60
C VAL A 80 4.94 6.98 -6.42
N LEU A 81 3.91 7.10 -5.58
CA LEU A 81 3.98 7.95 -4.39
C LEU A 81 5.08 7.51 -3.42
N TYR A 82 5.29 6.20 -3.23
CA TYR A 82 6.42 5.69 -2.44
C TYR A 82 7.77 6.10 -3.02
N ALA A 83 7.95 6.00 -4.34
CA ALA A 83 9.20 6.42 -4.97
C ALA A 83 9.49 7.91 -4.68
N ILE A 84 8.49 8.77 -4.87
CA ILE A 84 8.60 10.21 -4.58
C ILE A 84 8.90 10.45 -3.08
N GLN A 85 8.17 9.76 -2.20
CA GLN A 85 8.34 9.87 -0.75
C GLN A 85 9.73 9.45 -0.28
N ILE A 86 10.29 8.39 -0.86
CA ILE A 86 11.65 7.92 -0.58
C ILE A 86 12.67 8.96 -1.03
N LEU A 87 12.54 9.51 -2.24
CA LEU A 87 13.45 10.54 -2.75
C LEU A 87 13.45 11.78 -1.85
N ALA A 88 12.27 12.28 -1.46
CA ALA A 88 12.14 13.39 -0.54
C ALA A 88 12.68 13.05 0.87
N GLY A 89 12.39 11.85 1.36
CA GLY A 89 12.86 11.37 2.67
C GLY A 89 14.38 11.26 2.75
N ARG A 90 15.05 10.82 1.68
CA ARG A 90 16.51 10.75 1.60
C ARG A 90 17.16 12.13 1.74
N LYS A 91 16.61 13.17 1.09
CA LYS A 91 17.08 14.55 1.24
C LYS A 91 16.95 15.04 2.68
N LEU A 92 15.80 14.77 3.32
CA LEU A 92 15.57 15.13 4.73
C LEU A 92 16.56 14.44 5.69
N LEU A 93 16.94 13.19 5.41
CA LEU A 93 17.94 12.45 6.18
C LEU A 93 19.35 13.05 6.03
N GLN A 94 19.66 13.62 4.87
CA GLN A 94 20.90 14.36 4.61
C GLN A 94 20.90 15.78 5.23
N GLY A 95 19.81 16.20 5.85
CA GLY A 95 19.69 17.49 6.53
C GLY A 95 19.05 18.60 5.69
N ASP A 96 18.86 18.39 4.38
CA ASP A 96 18.17 19.34 3.52
C ASP A 96 16.68 19.44 3.89
N GLN A 97 16.25 20.61 4.36
CA GLN A 97 14.87 20.84 4.81
C GLN A 97 13.94 21.36 3.70
N SER A 98 14.45 21.68 2.51
CA SER A 98 13.68 22.29 1.41
C SER A 98 12.46 21.47 1.02
N GLY A 99 12.59 20.14 1.01
CA GLY A 99 11.52 19.20 0.63
C GLY A 99 10.57 18.77 1.76
N ARG A 100 10.65 19.35 2.97
CA ARG A 100 9.85 18.86 4.13
C ARG A 100 8.34 18.99 3.92
N GLY A 101 7.90 20.11 3.34
CA GLY A 101 6.48 20.35 3.05
C GLY A 101 5.95 19.36 2.03
N GLU A 102 6.70 19.14 0.96
CA GLU A 102 6.39 18.18 -0.09
C GLU A 102 6.32 16.74 0.46
N HIS A 103 7.34 16.30 1.21
CA HIS A 103 7.35 14.99 1.87
C HIS A 103 6.12 14.77 2.76
N LYS A 104 5.65 15.80 3.47
CA LYS A 104 4.43 15.71 4.29
C LYS A 104 3.17 15.61 3.43
N ASN A 105 3.10 16.32 2.32
CA ASN A 105 1.95 16.28 1.42
C ASN A 105 1.86 14.95 0.67
N VAL A 106 2.98 14.44 0.17
CA VAL A 106 3.07 13.10 -0.45
C VAL A 106 2.71 12.03 0.58
N ALA A 107 3.16 12.13 1.84
CA ALA A 107 2.75 11.22 2.90
C ALA A 107 1.22 11.18 3.12
N LYS A 108 0.54 12.33 3.08
CA LYS A 108 -0.93 12.37 3.16
C LYS A 108 -1.57 11.67 1.96
N GLY A 109 -1.02 11.88 0.76
CA GLY A 109 -1.45 11.19 -0.45
C GLY A 109 -1.32 9.67 -0.32
N ILE A 110 -0.19 9.19 0.20
CA ILE A 110 0.05 7.77 0.50
C ILE A 110 -1.01 7.24 1.48
N LEU A 111 -1.27 7.93 2.59
CA LEU A 111 -2.27 7.50 3.57
C LEU A 111 -3.67 7.41 2.94
N ALA A 112 -4.03 8.33 2.06
CA ALA A 112 -5.32 8.29 1.37
C ALA A 112 -5.39 7.12 0.38
N VAL A 113 -4.40 7.00 -0.52
CA VAL A 113 -4.37 5.96 -1.54
C VAL A 113 -4.28 4.57 -0.91
N ARG A 114 -3.46 4.39 0.14
CA ARG A 114 -3.34 3.12 0.86
C ARG A 114 -4.67 2.70 1.51
N ALA A 115 -5.42 3.64 2.09
CA ALA A 115 -6.75 3.34 2.62
C ALA A 115 -7.69 2.86 1.49
N LEU A 116 -7.66 3.52 0.34
CA LEU A 116 -8.45 3.12 -0.83
C LEU A 116 -8.02 1.75 -1.37
N VAL A 117 -6.72 1.43 -1.39
CA VAL A 117 -6.20 0.08 -1.76
C VAL A 117 -6.77 -0.98 -0.81
N ILE A 118 -6.76 -0.74 0.49
CA ILE A 118 -7.30 -1.70 1.48
C ILE A 118 -8.80 -1.89 1.28
N ILE A 119 -9.56 -0.80 1.12
CA ILE A 119 -11.01 -0.85 0.92
C ILE A 119 -11.36 -1.56 -0.39
N SER A 120 -10.74 -1.16 -1.50
CA SER A 120 -10.97 -1.79 -2.80
C SER A 120 -10.54 -3.26 -2.82
N GLY A 121 -9.42 -3.60 -2.16
CA GLY A 121 -9.02 -4.99 -1.96
C GLY A 121 -10.05 -5.78 -1.15
N ALA A 122 -10.57 -5.21 -0.06
CA ALA A 122 -11.62 -5.83 0.75
C ALA A 122 -12.92 -6.05 -0.06
N LEU A 123 -13.29 -5.12 -0.94
CA LEU A 123 -14.45 -5.28 -1.82
C LEU A 123 -14.26 -6.36 -2.89
N LEU A 124 -13.00 -6.63 -3.28
CA LEU A 124 -12.65 -7.71 -4.19
C LEU A 124 -12.51 -9.07 -3.49
N VAL A 125 -12.81 -9.16 -2.19
CA VAL A 125 -12.89 -10.43 -1.43
C VAL A 125 -14.10 -11.22 -1.91
N GLN A 126 -13.84 -12.41 -2.48
CA GLN A 126 -14.87 -13.44 -2.60
C GLN A 126 -14.64 -14.55 -1.55
N PRO A 127 -15.72 -15.13 -0.99
CA PRO A 127 -15.64 -16.28 -0.11
C PRO A 127 -15.10 -17.51 -0.85
N LEU A 128 -14.48 -18.44 -0.12
CA LEU A 128 -14.09 -19.73 -0.68
C LEU A 128 -15.35 -20.45 -1.19
N GLN A 129 -15.46 -20.65 -2.51
CA GLN A 129 -16.25 -21.76 -3.00
C GLN A 129 -15.47 -23.03 -2.62
N LYS A 130 -16.01 -23.75 -1.63
CA LYS A 130 -15.57 -25.12 -1.33
C LYS A 130 -15.99 -26.05 -2.44
#